data_AF-A0A914M0T5-F1
#
_entry.id   AF-A0A914M0T5-F1
#
_cell.length_a   1.000
_cell.length_b   1.000
_cell.length_c   1.000
_cell.angle_alpha   90.00
_cell.angle_beta   90.00
_cell.angle_gamma   90.00
#
_symmetry.space_group_name_H-M   'P 1'
#
loop_
_entity.id
_entity.type
_entity.pdbx_description
1 polymer ?
#
loop_
_entity_poly.entity_id
_entity_poly.type
_entity_poly.pdbx_seq_one_letter_code
_entity_poly.pdbx_strand_id
1 'polypeptide(L)'
;MKNNNSSINSTTNLLIKKESRRMKANSRERNRMHGLNKAMDKLRLKVPLFCNEARQKLSKIETLRIARNYIIALNRMATYGHLMTKIDFAWHLSLGLSQTTVNQIATFLDVSPLLLANKIKNCCNFEEWEETKKYEKMEIEGIWNGKNGQVERMKNDIIMDNNNDYF
;
A
#
# COMPACT_ATOMS: atom_id res chain seq x y z
N MET A 1 -20.36 -56.26 -29.54
CA MET A 1 -20.41 -55.51 -28.26
C MET A 1 -19.19 -54.60 -28.21
N LYS A 2 -19.34 -53.29 -28.49
CA LYS A 2 -18.21 -52.35 -28.50
C LYS A 2 -17.85 -51.94 -27.06
N ASN A 3 -16.55 -51.92 -26.82
CA ASN A 3 -15.90 -51.86 -25.52
C ASN A 3 -16.05 -50.47 -24.85
N ASN A 4 -17.00 -50.34 -23.94
CA ASN A 4 -17.30 -49.09 -23.22
C ASN A 4 -16.26 -48.73 -22.14
N ASN A 5 -15.37 -49.66 -21.76
CA ASN A 5 -14.44 -49.47 -20.64
C ASN A 5 -13.23 -48.57 -20.97
N SER A 6 -12.80 -48.48 -22.23
CA SER A 6 -11.65 -47.65 -22.63
C SER A 6 -11.96 -46.15 -22.62
N SER A 7 -13.18 -45.77 -22.99
CA SER A 7 -13.65 -44.37 -23.02
C SER A 7 -13.87 -43.80 -21.61
N ILE A 8 -14.32 -44.64 -20.67
CA ILE A 8 -14.50 -44.26 -19.27
C ILE A 8 -13.13 -44.04 -18.59
N ASN A 9 -12.14 -44.88 -18.89
CA ASN A 9 -10.78 -44.76 -18.35
C ASN A 9 -10.04 -43.53 -18.90
N SER A 10 -10.26 -43.12 -20.15
CA SER A 10 -9.65 -41.89 -20.68
C SER A 10 -10.29 -40.64 -20.08
N THR A 11 -11.62 -40.64 -19.91
CA THR A 11 -12.37 -39.53 -19.32
C THR A 11 -12.00 -39.31 -17.85
N THR A 12 -11.92 -40.38 -17.07
CA THR A 12 -11.48 -40.32 -15.65
C THR A 12 -10.04 -39.82 -15.49
N ASN A 13 -9.12 -40.27 -16.34
CA ASN A 13 -7.74 -39.77 -16.34
C ASN A 13 -7.64 -38.28 -16.71
N LEU A 14 -8.48 -37.79 -17.64
CA LEU A 14 -8.56 -36.37 -17.96
C LEU A 14 -9.09 -35.54 -16.79
N LEU A 15 -10.09 -36.06 -16.06
CA LEU A 15 -10.63 -35.42 -14.86
C LEU A 15 -9.59 -35.36 -13.73
N ILE A 16 -8.85 -36.44 -13.49
CA ILE A 16 -7.76 -36.48 -12.48
C ILE A 16 -6.65 -35.48 -12.85
N LYS A 17 -6.26 -35.41 -14.13
CA LYS A 17 -5.26 -34.44 -14.62
C LYS A 17 -5.74 -33.00 -14.46
N LYS A 18 -7.02 -32.72 -14.73
CA LYS A 18 -7.65 -31.42 -14.51
C LYS A 18 -7.64 -31.05 -13.02
N GLU A 19 -7.96 -32.00 -12.15
CA GLU A 19 -7.93 -31.82 -10.71
C GLU A 19 -6.52 -31.52 -10.20
N SER A 20 -5.53 -32.30 -10.65
CA SER A 20 -4.12 -32.08 -10.30
C SER A 20 -3.64 -30.67 -10.70
N ARG A 21 -4.02 -30.19 -11.89
CA ARG A 21 -3.71 -28.82 -12.34
C ARG A 21 -4.37 -27.77 -11.45
N ARG A 22 -5.65 -27.97 -11.07
CA ARG A 22 -6.39 -27.10 -10.16
C ARG A 22 -5.75 -27.05 -8.78
N MET A 23 -5.41 -28.20 -8.21
CA MET A 23 -4.72 -28.28 -6.91
C MET A 23 -3.35 -27.57 -6.93
N LYS A 24 -2.57 -27.76 -8.00
CA LYS A 24 -1.30 -27.06 -8.18
C LYS A 24 -1.50 -25.54 -8.29
N ALA A 25 -2.52 -25.08 -9.01
CA ALA A 25 -2.86 -23.66 -9.10
C ALA A 25 -3.28 -23.07 -7.74
N ASN A 26 -4.13 -23.78 -7.00
CA ASN A 26 -4.57 -23.37 -5.66
C ASN A 26 -3.40 -23.30 -4.66
N SER A 27 -2.45 -24.24 -4.75
CA SER A 27 -1.23 -24.20 -3.94
C SER A 27 -0.38 -22.96 -4.25
N ARG A 28 -0.19 -22.64 -5.54
CA ARG A 28 0.54 -21.42 -5.95
C ARG A 28 -0.15 -20.14 -5.45
N GLU A 29 -1.46 -20.05 -5.57
CA GLU A 29 -2.18 -18.86 -5.10
C GLU A 29 -2.13 -18.71 -3.57
N ARG A 30 -2.21 -19.81 -2.82
CA ARG A 30 -1.97 -19.79 -1.37
C ARG A 30 -0.58 -19.26 -1.04
N ASN A 31 0.46 -19.74 -1.71
CA ASN A 31 1.83 -19.27 -1.49
C ASN A 31 1.98 -17.77 -1.84
N ARG A 32 1.36 -17.31 -2.93
CA ARG A 32 1.32 -15.89 -3.30
C ARG A 32 0.64 -15.05 -2.20
N MET A 33 -0.50 -15.51 -1.69
CA MET A 33 -1.24 -14.85 -0.62
C MET A 33 -0.49 -14.85 0.72
N HIS A 34 0.24 -15.92 1.04
CA HIS A 34 1.14 -15.95 2.20
C HIS A 34 2.25 -14.91 2.07
N GLY A 35 2.83 -14.75 0.87
CA GLY A 35 3.79 -13.68 0.58
C GLY A 35 3.21 -12.29 0.80
N LEU A 36 2.00 -12.03 0.29
CA LEU A 36 1.30 -10.76 0.48
C LEU A 36 1.00 -10.47 1.96
N ASN A 37 0.50 -11.47 2.70
CA ASN A 37 0.22 -11.30 4.12
C ASN A 37 1.50 -11.03 4.93
N LYS A 38 2.61 -11.70 4.59
CA LYS A 38 3.92 -11.43 5.20
C LYS A 38 4.40 -10.00 4.94
N ALA A 39 4.17 -9.48 3.73
CA ALA A 39 4.47 -8.07 3.43
C ALA A 39 3.58 -7.10 4.22
N MET A 40 2.29 -7.41 4.37
CA MET A 40 1.38 -6.62 5.21
C MET A 40 1.83 -6.61 6.69
N ASP A 41 2.28 -7.75 7.21
CA ASP A 41 2.81 -7.83 8.58
C ASP A 41 4.09 -7.00 8.73
N LYS A 42 5.00 -7.03 7.74
CA LYS A 42 6.17 -6.14 7.72
C LYS A 42 5.78 -4.67 7.72
N LEU A 43 4.71 -4.30 7.00
CA LEU A 43 4.21 -2.92 7.00
C LEU A 43 3.71 -2.51 8.39
N ARG A 44 2.97 -3.38 9.10
CA ARG A 44 2.49 -3.10 10.46
C ARG A 44 3.63 -2.74 11.42
N LEU A 45 4.80 -3.36 11.27
CA LEU A 45 5.99 -3.05 12.08
C LEU A 45 6.60 -1.68 11.78
N LYS A 46 6.31 -1.09 10.62
CA LYS A 46 6.80 0.23 10.20
C LYS A 46 5.80 1.35 10.45
N VAL A 47 4.53 1.00 10.62
CA VAL A 47 3.47 1.95 10.96
C VAL A 47 3.60 2.32 12.44
N PRO A 48 3.43 3.61 12.82
CA PRO A 48 3.39 4.01 14.22
C PRO A 48 2.35 3.17 14.97
N LEU A 49 2.49 3.01 16.30
CA LEU A 49 1.54 2.30 17.18
C LEU A 49 1.65 0.76 17.24
N PHE A 50 2.21 0.07 16.24
CA PHE A 50 2.15 -1.41 16.16
C PHE A 50 3.51 -2.09 16.03
N CYS A 51 4.58 -1.44 16.52
CA CYS A 51 5.92 -2.02 16.58
C CYS A 51 6.02 -3.27 17.49
N ASN A 52 5.05 -3.45 18.42
CA ASN A 52 5.11 -4.49 19.45
C ASN A 52 3.99 -5.52 19.26
N GLU A 53 4.35 -6.81 19.29
CA GLU A 53 3.47 -7.97 19.10
C GLU A 53 2.32 -8.08 20.12
N ALA A 54 2.41 -7.35 21.24
CA ALA A 54 1.42 -7.36 22.32
C ALA A 54 0.12 -6.57 22.01
N ARG A 55 0.08 -5.78 20.92
CA ARG A 55 -1.13 -5.02 20.55
C ARG A 55 -1.96 -5.75 19.50
N GLN A 56 -3.28 -5.56 19.58
CA GLN A 56 -4.21 -6.13 18.61
C GLN A 56 -3.81 -5.75 17.18
N LYS A 57 -3.73 -6.76 16.31
CA LYS A 57 -3.41 -6.55 14.89
C LYS A 57 -4.51 -5.72 14.24
N LEU A 58 -4.12 -4.60 13.64
CA LEU A 58 -5.03 -3.82 12.81
C LEU A 58 -5.51 -4.60 11.58
N SER A 59 -6.72 -4.25 11.14
CA SER A 59 -7.24 -4.69 9.85
C SER A 59 -6.31 -4.26 8.70
N LYS A 60 -6.40 -4.95 7.56
CA LYS A 60 -5.60 -4.61 6.37
C LYS A 60 -5.86 -3.17 5.92
N ILE A 61 -7.11 -2.73 5.95
CA ILE A 61 -7.50 -1.38 5.51
C ILE A 61 -6.98 -0.30 6.47
N GLU A 62 -7.09 -0.49 7.79
CA GLU A 62 -6.58 0.48 8.76
C GLU A 62 -5.06 0.57 8.71
N THR A 63 -4.37 -0.57 8.54
CA THR A 63 -2.91 -0.59 8.35
C THR A 63 -2.51 0.27 7.15
N LEU A 64 -3.18 0.10 6.01
CA LEU A 64 -2.89 0.87 4.79
C LEU A 64 -3.21 2.36 4.96
N ARG A 65 -4.32 2.70 5.63
CA ARG A 65 -4.69 4.09 5.91
C ARG A 65 -3.67 4.80 6.80
N ILE A 66 -3.27 4.18 7.90
CA ILE A 66 -2.26 4.78 8.79
C ILE A 66 -0.91 4.88 8.07
N ALA A 67 -0.51 3.86 7.29
CA ALA A 67 0.73 3.92 6.52
C ALA A 67 0.76 5.13 5.56
N ARG A 68 -0.32 5.34 4.80
CA ARG A 68 -0.46 6.52 3.93
C ARG A 68 -0.38 7.82 4.73
N ASN A 69 -1.17 7.92 5.80
CA ASN A 69 -1.23 9.11 6.65
C ASN A 69 0.14 9.42 7.27
N TYR A 70 0.89 8.39 7.65
CA TYR A 70 2.22 8.54 8.23
C TYR A 70 3.23 9.07 7.21
N ILE A 71 3.22 8.56 5.98
CA ILE A 71 4.07 9.07 4.90
C ILE A 71 3.79 10.55 4.66
N ILE A 72 2.51 10.94 4.58
CA ILE A 72 2.11 12.36 4.38
C ILE A 72 2.59 13.23 5.54
N ALA A 73 2.39 12.78 6.78
CA ALA A 73 2.85 13.50 7.97
C ALA A 73 4.37 13.71 7.96
N LEU A 74 5.15 12.67 7.64
CA LEU A 74 6.60 12.76 7.54
C LEU A 74 7.05 13.68 6.40
N ASN A 75 6.41 13.58 5.23
CA ASN A 75 6.71 14.47 4.09
C ASN A 75 6.44 15.94 4.46
N ARG A 76 5.32 16.25 5.12
CA ARG A 76 5.04 17.61 5.61
C ARG A 76 6.14 18.11 6.54
N MET A 77 6.55 17.28 7.52
CA MET A 77 7.62 17.65 8.45
C MET A 77 8.97 17.88 7.74
N ALA A 78 9.29 17.03 6.76
CA ALA A 78 10.53 17.14 5.99
C ALA A 78 10.56 18.36 5.07
N THR A 79 9.45 18.66 4.39
CA THR A 79 9.36 19.78 3.43
C THR A 79 9.33 21.13 4.11
N TYR A 80 8.54 21.28 5.18
CA TYR A 80 8.39 22.56 5.88
C TYR A 80 9.42 22.79 6.98
N GLY A 81 10.28 21.80 7.27
CA GLY A 81 11.31 21.88 8.32
C GLY A 81 10.75 22.05 9.74
N HIS A 82 9.46 21.76 9.94
CA HIS A 82 8.75 21.98 11.20
C HIS A 82 8.43 20.64 11.89
N LEU A 83 8.84 20.52 13.15
CA LEU A 83 8.47 19.40 14.01
C LEU A 83 6.99 19.48 14.38
N MET A 84 6.24 18.47 13.99
CA MET A 84 4.82 18.44 14.29
C MET A 84 4.56 18.14 15.78
N THR A 85 3.60 18.85 16.38
CA THR A 85 3.19 18.57 17.76
C THR A 85 2.55 17.18 17.87
N LYS A 86 2.55 16.58 19.07
CA LYS A 86 1.92 15.26 19.31
C LYS A 86 0.46 15.23 18.87
N ILE A 87 -0.29 16.31 19.14
CA ILE A 87 -1.70 16.42 18.79
C ILE A 87 -1.92 16.55 17.27
N ASP A 88 -1.06 17.29 16.57
CA ASP A 88 -1.12 17.40 15.11
C ASP A 88 -0.73 16.07 14.43
N PHE A 89 0.28 15.38 14.95
CA PHE A 89 0.67 14.06 14.45
C PHE A 89 -0.43 13.03 14.69
N ALA A 90 -1.03 13.02 15.89
CA ALA A 90 -2.17 12.16 16.22
C ALA A 90 -3.36 12.43 15.29
N TRP A 91 -3.65 13.69 14.98
CA TRP A 91 -4.70 14.07 14.05
C TRP A 91 -4.45 13.54 12.64
N HIS A 92 -3.25 13.75 12.09
CA HIS A 92 -2.88 13.23 10.76
C HIS A 92 -3.03 11.71 10.68
N LEU A 93 -2.53 10.98 11.68
CA LEU A 93 -2.64 9.51 11.70
C LEU A 93 -4.10 9.05 11.77
N SER A 94 -4.96 9.77 12.50
CA SER A 94 -6.35 9.40 12.79
C SER A 94 -7.33 9.54 11.62
N LEU A 95 -6.92 10.19 10.52
CA LEU A 95 -7.81 10.47 9.38
C LEU A 95 -8.38 9.20 8.75
N GLY A 96 -9.72 9.13 8.69
CA GLY A 96 -10.44 8.03 8.05
C GLY A 96 -10.35 6.69 8.79
N LEU A 97 -10.03 6.69 10.08
CA LEU A 97 -9.97 5.48 10.91
C LEU A 97 -11.24 5.28 11.75
N SER A 98 -11.39 4.06 12.27
CA SER A 98 -12.44 3.78 13.25
C SER A 98 -12.17 4.51 14.58
N GLN A 99 -13.24 4.87 15.31
CA GLN A 99 -13.09 5.56 16.61
C GLN A 99 -12.23 4.76 17.60
N THR A 100 -12.33 3.42 17.57
CA THR A 100 -11.48 2.53 18.38
C THR A 100 -10.00 2.73 18.07
N THR A 101 -9.64 2.74 16.79
CA THR A 101 -8.25 2.96 16.36
C THR A 101 -7.78 4.38 16.68
N VAL A 102 -8.63 5.39 16.54
CA VAL A 102 -8.32 6.77 16.97
C VAL A 102 -8.03 6.85 18.48
N ASN A 103 -8.79 6.14 19.31
CA ASN A 103 -8.55 6.09 20.75
C ASN A 103 -7.23 5.38 21.10
N GLN A 104 -6.87 4.33 20.36
CA GLN A 104 -5.56 3.68 20.48
C GLN A 104 -4.42 4.64 20.13
N ILE A 105 -4.61 5.48 19.10
CA ILE A 105 -3.66 6.54 18.71
C ILE A 105 -3.49 7.58 19.81
N ALA A 106 -4.60 8.09 20.34
CA ALA A 106 -4.59 9.05 21.43
C ALA A 106 -3.78 8.52 22.63
N THR A 107 -4.04 7.27 23.02
CA THR A 107 -3.35 6.62 24.14
C THR A 107 -1.85 6.43 23.87
N PHE A 108 -1.47 6.01 22.65
CA PHE A 108 -0.06 5.78 22.32
C PHE A 108 0.76 7.07 22.26
N LEU A 109 0.19 8.15 21.74
CA LEU A 109 0.87 9.43 21.62
C LEU A 109 0.75 10.30 22.87
N ASP A 110 0.08 9.79 23.91
CA ASP A 110 -0.18 10.51 25.16
C ASP A 110 -0.89 11.85 24.89
N VAL A 111 -1.99 11.76 24.13
CA VAL A 111 -2.85 12.87 23.73
C VAL A 111 -4.25 12.62 24.28
N SER A 112 -4.87 13.67 24.83
CA SER A 112 -6.25 13.59 25.31
C SER A 112 -7.21 13.15 24.17
N PRO A 113 -7.95 12.04 24.32
CA PRO A 113 -8.92 11.58 23.32
C PRO A 113 -9.97 12.64 22.99
N LEU A 114 -10.37 13.45 23.98
CA LEU A 114 -11.34 14.53 23.78
C LEU A 114 -10.74 15.68 22.98
N LEU A 115 -9.50 16.06 23.26
CA LEU A 115 -8.79 17.08 22.48
C LEU A 115 -8.61 16.63 21.03
N LEU A 116 -8.21 15.37 20.82
CA LEU A 116 -8.07 14.78 19.48
C LEU A 116 -9.42 14.74 18.77
N ALA A 117 -10.48 14.28 19.42
CA ALA A 117 -11.82 14.24 18.84
C ALA A 117 -12.33 15.63 18.47
N ASN A 118 -12.12 16.63 19.32
CA ASN A 118 -12.51 18.02 19.04
C ASN A 118 -11.69 18.60 17.89
N LYS A 119 -10.38 18.35 17.84
CA LYS A 119 -9.54 18.77 16.71
C LYS A 119 -9.96 18.09 15.42
N ILE A 120 -10.26 16.79 15.44
CA ILE A 120 -10.80 16.07 14.28
C ILE A 120 -12.09 16.75 13.83
N LYS A 121 -13.06 17.00 14.72
CA LYS A 121 -14.34 17.65 14.38
C LYS A 121 -14.17 19.07 13.82
N ASN A 122 -13.31 19.88 14.43
CA ASN A 122 -13.11 21.28 14.06
C ASN A 122 -12.24 21.45 12.81
N CYS A 123 -11.35 20.49 12.53
CA CYS A 123 -10.54 20.45 11.31
C CYS A 123 -11.18 19.56 10.22
N CYS A 124 -12.36 18.97 10.47
CA CYS A 124 -13.08 18.17 9.47
C CYS A 124 -13.83 19.07 8.48
N ASN A 125 -13.12 19.97 7.81
CA ASN A 125 -13.56 20.34 6.48
C ASN A 125 -12.97 19.30 5.53
N PHE A 126 -13.86 18.52 4.92
CA PHE A 126 -13.62 17.54 3.87
C PHE A 126 -12.75 18.09 2.70
N GLU A 127 -12.60 19.41 2.59
CA GLU A 127 -11.79 20.13 1.59
C GLU A 127 -10.29 19.86 1.65
N GLU A 128 -9.70 19.53 2.82
CA GLU A 128 -8.26 19.19 2.87
C GLU A 128 -7.95 17.84 2.18
N TRP A 129 -8.96 16.98 2.03
CA TRP A 129 -8.84 15.72 1.29
C TRP A 129 -8.79 15.93 -0.23
N GLU A 130 -9.42 16.99 -0.76
CA GLU A 130 -9.30 17.38 -2.16
C GLU A 130 -8.00 18.16 -2.43
N GLU A 131 -7.52 18.95 -1.47
CA GLU A 131 -6.19 19.57 -1.57
C GLU A 131 -5.06 18.52 -1.56
N THR A 132 -5.16 17.48 -0.72
CA THR A 132 -4.20 16.38 -0.73
C THR A 132 -4.22 15.57 -2.03
N LYS A 133 -5.37 15.46 -2.72
CA LYS A 133 -5.43 14.91 -4.09
C LYS A 133 -4.76 15.81 -5.13
N LYS A 134 -4.86 17.14 -4.99
CA LYS A 134 -4.19 18.12 -5.85
C LYS A 134 -2.66 17.97 -5.76
N TYR A 135 -2.13 17.81 -4.54
CA TYR A 135 -0.70 17.57 -4.33
C TYR A 135 -0.26 16.14 -4.74
N GLU A 136 -1.04 15.09 -4.45
CA GLU A 136 -0.75 13.72 -4.95
C GLU A 136 -0.73 13.69 -6.49
N LYS A 137 -1.64 14.39 -7.16
CA LYS A 137 -1.67 14.48 -8.63
C LYS A 137 -0.44 15.22 -9.17
N MET A 138 -0.10 16.38 -8.60
CA MET A 138 1.07 17.16 -9.03
C MET A 138 2.41 16.45 -8.76
N GLU A 139 2.55 15.72 -7.65
CA GLU A 139 3.77 15.01 -7.28
C GLU A 139 3.95 13.71 -8.07
N ILE A 140 2.86 12.94 -8.30
CA ILE A 140 2.89 11.76 -9.15
C ILE A 140 3.15 12.14 -10.62
N GLU A 141 2.54 13.21 -11.13
CA GLU A 141 2.83 13.72 -12.48
C GLU A 141 4.25 14.28 -12.58
N GLY A 142 4.77 14.97 -11.56
CA GLY A 142 6.16 15.43 -11.51
C GLY A 142 7.19 14.29 -11.51
N ILE A 143 6.94 13.23 -10.74
CA ILE A 143 7.80 12.03 -10.69
C ILE A 143 7.70 11.22 -11.99
N TRP A 144 6.51 11.07 -12.57
CA TRP A 144 6.29 10.34 -13.82
C TRP A 144 6.90 11.09 -15.02
N ASN A 145 6.72 12.42 -15.10
CA ASN A 145 7.34 13.26 -16.12
C ASN A 145 8.86 13.37 -15.96
N GLY A 146 9.37 13.41 -14.72
CA GLY A 146 10.82 13.39 -14.45
C GLY A 146 11.49 12.09 -14.92
N LYS A 147 10.80 10.94 -14.79
CA LYS A 147 11.26 9.65 -15.32
C LYS A 147 11.17 9.60 -16.85
N ASN A 148 10.12 10.15 -17.46
CA ASN A 148 10.02 10.26 -18.92
C ASN A 148 11.11 11.17 -19.50
N GLY A 149 11.46 12.28 -18.83
CA GLY A 149 12.56 13.16 -19.23
C GLY A 149 13.96 12.57 -19.02
N GLN A 150 14.14 11.62 -18.10
CA GLN A 150 15.38 10.83 -18.00
C GLN A 150 15.45 9.74 -19.08
N VAL A 151 14.32 9.09 -19.40
CA VAL A 151 14.24 8.09 -20.48
C VAL A 151 14.40 8.74 -21.86
N GLU A 152 13.85 9.93 -22.09
CA GLU A 152 14.05 10.75 -23.29
C GLU A 152 15.51 11.21 -23.42
N ARG A 153 16.13 11.68 -22.33
CA ARG A 153 17.58 12.01 -22.33
C ARG A 153 18.44 10.78 -22.63
N MET A 154 18.21 9.65 -21.97
CA MET A 154 18.91 8.41 -22.27
C MET A 154 18.69 7.92 -23.71
N LYS A 155 17.49 8.12 -24.28
CA LYS A 155 17.24 7.80 -25.70
C LYS A 155 17.99 8.73 -26.65
N ASN A 156 18.09 10.02 -26.33
CA ASN A 156 18.83 10.99 -27.14
C ASN A 156 20.36 10.78 -27.04
N ASP A 157 20.86 10.38 -25.87
CA ASP A 157 22.27 10.02 -25.68
C ASP A 157 22.64 8.76 -26.49
N ILE A 158 21.72 7.78 -26.61
CA ILE A 158 21.91 6.58 -27.46
C ILE A 158 21.87 6.90 -28.97
N ILE A 159 21.17 7.96 -29.37
CA ILE A 159 21.04 8.37 -30.78
C ILE A 159 22.28 9.15 -31.26
N MET A 160 23.04 9.77 -30.35
CA MET A 160 24.23 10.57 -30.71
C MET A 160 25.51 9.74 -30.93
N ASP A 161 25.55 8.48 -30.49
CA ASP A 161 26.72 7.59 -30.69
C ASP A 161 26.66 6.74 -31.98
N ASN A 162 25.57 6.78 -32.76
CA ASN A 162 25.39 5.94 -33.95
C ASN A 162 25.59 6.65 -35.30
N ASN A 163 26.16 7.85 -35.32
CA ASN A 163 26.41 8.61 -36.56
C ASN A 163 27.88 9.01 -36.76
N ASN A 164 28.84 8.21 -36.29
CA ASN A 164 30.21 8.35 -36.76
C ASN A 164 30.99 7.03 -36.65
N ASP A 165 30.83 6.19 -37.67
CA ASP A 165 31.90 5.36 -38.25
C ASP A 165 31.25 4.44 -39.30
N TYR A 166 31.24 4.87 -40.56
CA TYR A 166 31.50 4.05 -41.74
C TYR A 166 31.59 4.98 -42.97
N PHE A 167 32.84 5.12 -43.45
CA PHE A 167 33.41 5.97 -44.51
C PHE A 167 33.82 7.40 -44.16
#